data_AF-A0A1I2BWD6-F1
#
_entry.id   AF-A0A1I2BWD6-F1
#
_cell.length_a   1.000
_cell.length_b   1.000
_cell.length_c   1.000
_cell.angle_alpha   90.00
_cell.angle_beta   90.00
_cell.angle_gamma   90.00
#
_symmetry.space_group_name_H-M   'P 1'
#
loop_
_entity.id
_entity.type
_entity.pdbx_description
1 polymer ?
#
loop_
_entity_poly.entity_id
_entity_poly.type
_entity_poly.pdbx_seq_one_letter_code
_entity_poly.pdbx_strand_id
1 'polypeptide(L)'
;MGALFPEWDEVSEEQPAAIAAVCARLGVEREWLTKDDFIHAIVGGAVEGERVAWVEKVEKDDGGWVDVDYFLRMRVGETQIRERVVDTYNPYFGCEIGHLRWWDDAVVMVYREKHRTIACRLGLAGAPALRVVGDGWTVLDEVLICESRARGLVERLHLPALRPTAPLPAELADRSMAMGACPLGQPITSEPAALQRRIAAGLPGVAGPIAELLVGALAYRFWEPRPPLVATYEEVADEHPWNTPCWLPFYLYCASAAAERRVLLAQLDAVAARTPGEFGDEDDTAELACRHIASRCAELAGACRAGRLPDGESCYFWVGWSQAAFAGAERLFPAGMWAVWQALRPRARELLALGERR
;
A
#
# COMPACT_ATOMS: atom_id res chain seq x y z
N MET A 1 11.70 -10.73 10.57
CA MET A 1 11.88 -9.27 10.54
C MET A 1 11.08 -8.72 11.71
N GLY A 2 11.63 -7.78 12.49
CA GLY A 2 10.80 -7.03 13.44
C GLY A 2 9.66 -6.33 12.71
N ALA A 3 8.63 -5.91 13.42
CA ALA A 3 7.58 -5.11 12.81
C ALA A 3 8.22 -3.84 12.23
N LEU A 4 8.09 -3.66 10.91
CA LEU A 4 8.64 -2.52 10.19
C LEU A 4 7.96 -1.21 10.63
N PHE A 5 6.71 -1.33 11.06
CA PHE A 5 5.84 -0.24 11.47
C PHE A 5 5.49 -0.38 12.95
N PRO A 6 5.24 0.75 13.64
CA PRO A 6 4.72 0.73 15.01
C PRO A 6 3.37 0.00 15.07
N GLU A 7 3.06 -0.53 16.25
CA GLU A 7 1.70 -1.02 16.51
C GLU A 7 0.71 0.15 16.56
N TRP A 8 -0.56 -0.12 16.26
CA TRP A 8 -1.57 0.94 16.20
C TRP A 8 -1.68 1.73 17.51
N ASP A 9 -1.54 1.06 18.65
CA ASP A 9 -1.59 1.70 19.97
C ASP A 9 -0.47 2.73 20.14
N GLU A 10 0.74 2.43 19.66
CA GLU A 10 1.90 3.33 19.68
C GLU A 10 1.66 4.56 18.79
N VAL A 11 1.03 4.38 17.63
CA VAL A 11 0.65 5.49 16.73
C VAL A 11 -0.36 6.43 17.39
N SER A 12 -1.24 5.89 18.23
CA SER A 12 -2.31 6.66 18.89
C SER A 12 -1.86 7.43 20.14
N GLU A 13 -0.62 7.27 20.60
CA GLU A 13 -0.12 7.88 21.85
C GLU A 13 -0.21 9.41 21.88
N GLU A 14 -0.14 10.05 20.71
CA GLU A 14 -0.26 11.51 20.59
C GLU A 14 -1.72 12.00 20.65
N GLN A 15 -2.70 11.12 20.37
CA GLN A 15 -4.11 11.49 20.26
C GLN A 15 -4.71 12.02 21.58
N PRO A 16 -4.45 11.45 22.77
CA PRO A 16 -4.99 12.00 24.02
C PRO A 16 -4.64 13.48 24.24
N ALA A 17 -3.39 13.87 23.95
CA ALA A 17 -2.95 15.25 24.08
C ALA A 17 -3.61 16.15 23.03
N ALA A 18 -3.73 15.67 21.79
CA ALA A 18 -4.38 16.40 20.71
C ALA A 18 -5.89 16.60 20.95
N ILE A 19 -6.58 15.57 21.46
CA ILE A 19 -7.98 15.63 21.88
C ILE A 19 -8.15 16.66 22.99
N ALA A 20 -7.31 16.63 24.03
CA ALA A 20 -7.36 17.61 25.12
C ALA A 20 -7.18 19.05 24.62
N ALA A 21 -6.26 19.29 23.66
CA ALA A 21 -6.05 20.59 23.05
C ALA A 21 -7.28 21.07 22.25
N VAL A 22 -7.94 20.17 21.52
CA VAL A 22 -9.21 20.47 20.84
C VAL A 22 -10.29 20.81 21.85
N CYS A 23 -10.51 19.99 22.88
CA CYS A 23 -11.52 20.22 23.92
C CYS A 23 -11.34 21.60 24.57
N ALA A 24 -10.11 21.93 24.97
CA ALA A 24 -9.79 23.23 25.54
C ALA A 24 -10.09 24.40 24.58
N ARG A 25 -9.86 24.20 23.28
CA ARG A 25 -10.11 25.23 22.27
C ARG A 25 -11.58 25.39 21.91
N LEU A 26 -12.34 24.30 21.96
CA LEU A 26 -13.78 24.30 21.70
C LEU A 26 -14.58 24.72 22.95
N GLY A 27 -13.99 24.65 24.14
CA GLY A 27 -14.68 24.91 25.40
C GLY A 27 -15.68 23.80 25.76
N VAL A 28 -15.40 22.56 25.35
CA VAL A 28 -16.25 21.39 25.58
C VAL A 28 -15.49 20.31 26.35
N GLU A 29 -16.23 19.43 27.02
CA GLU A 29 -15.66 18.21 27.59
C GLU A 29 -15.34 17.20 26.47
N ARG A 30 -14.49 16.21 26.76
CA ARG A 30 -14.17 15.15 25.79
C ARG A 30 -15.41 14.37 25.37
N GLU A 31 -16.30 14.12 26.31
CA GLU A 31 -17.57 13.43 26.11
C GLU A 31 -18.67 14.25 26.78
N TRP A 32 -19.82 14.40 26.12
CA TRP A 32 -20.96 15.13 26.66
C TRP A 32 -22.29 14.57 26.16
N LEU A 33 -23.33 14.73 26.99
CA LEU A 33 -24.71 14.35 26.67
C LEU A 33 -25.50 15.58 26.23
N THR A 34 -26.24 15.46 25.13
CA THR A 34 -27.16 16.51 24.68
C THR A 34 -28.56 16.33 25.25
N LYS A 35 -29.45 17.32 25.00
CA LYS A 35 -30.85 17.26 25.48
C LYS A 35 -31.70 16.19 24.78
N ASP A 36 -31.25 15.72 23.61
CA ASP A 36 -31.95 14.72 22.80
C ASP A 36 -31.36 13.30 23.02
N ASP A 37 -30.66 13.10 24.15
CA ASP A 37 -30.03 11.86 24.58
C ASP A 37 -28.91 11.32 23.64
N PHE A 38 -28.35 12.18 22.77
CA PHE A 38 -27.13 11.84 22.04
C PHE A 38 -25.91 12.03 22.92
N ILE A 39 -25.04 11.02 22.96
CA ILE A 39 -23.70 11.07 23.54
C ILE A 39 -22.75 11.48 22.42
N HIS A 40 -21.97 12.52 22.66
CA HIS A 40 -20.96 13.01 21.75
C HIS A 40 -19.59 12.79 22.38
N ALA A 41 -18.61 12.36 21.60
CA ALA A 41 -17.24 12.18 22.07
C ALA A 41 -16.22 12.62 21.00
N ILE A 42 -15.22 13.39 21.41
CA ILE A 42 -14.06 13.70 20.55
C ILE A 42 -13.09 12.52 20.60
N VAL A 43 -12.85 11.91 19.44
CA VAL A 43 -12.03 10.69 19.26
C VAL A 43 -10.74 10.92 18.47
N GLY A 44 -10.51 12.14 18.00
CA GLY A 44 -9.25 12.57 17.37
C GLY A 44 -9.23 14.08 17.19
N GLY A 45 -8.05 14.68 17.17
CA GLY A 45 -7.92 16.14 17.20
C GLY A 45 -6.65 16.69 16.57
N ALA A 46 -6.72 17.92 16.05
CA ALA A 46 -5.57 18.68 15.56
C ALA A 46 -5.80 20.18 15.75
N VAL A 47 -4.82 20.87 16.31
CA VAL A 47 -4.84 22.33 16.51
C VAL A 47 -3.59 22.95 15.87
N GLU A 48 -3.78 23.97 15.05
CA GLU A 48 -2.68 24.74 14.45
C GLU A 48 -3.03 26.24 14.38
N GLY A 49 -2.43 27.03 15.27
CA GLY A 49 -2.80 28.44 15.41
C GLY A 49 -4.28 28.60 15.77
N GLU A 50 -5.04 29.29 14.91
CA GLU A 50 -6.50 29.45 15.03
C GLU A 50 -7.30 28.31 14.39
N ARG A 51 -6.64 27.37 13.71
CA ARG A 51 -7.28 26.25 13.04
C ARG A 51 -7.47 25.08 13.99
N VAL A 52 -8.65 24.46 13.93
CA VAL A 52 -9.04 23.31 14.75
C VAL A 52 -9.74 22.29 13.86
N ALA A 53 -9.28 21.05 13.89
CA ALA A 53 -9.96 19.93 13.27
C ALA A 53 -10.15 18.82 14.30
N TRP A 54 -11.28 18.14 14.23
CA TRP A 54 -11.58 17.05 15.16
C TRP A 54 -12.48 16.02 14.53
N VAL A 55 -12.37 14.80 15.03
CA VAL A 55 -13.33 13.74 14.76
C VAL A 55 -14.23 13.59 15.96
N GLU A 56 -15.52 13.69 15.72
CA GLU A 56 -16.56 13.52 16.72
C GLU A 56 -17.35 12.26 16.45
N LYS A 57 -17.39 11.37 17.42
CA LYS A 57 -18.34 10.27 17.49
C LYS A 57 -19.65 10.82 18.06
N VAL A 58 -20.75 10.54 17.40
CA VAL A 58 -22.10 10.83 17.87
C VAL A 58 -22.81 9.49 17.99
N GLU A 59 -23.34 9.19 19.17
CA GLU A 59 -24.07 7.95 19.40
C GLU A 59 -25.39 8.19 20.13
N LYS A 60 -26.37 7.33 19.87
CA LYS A 60 -27.67 7.35 20.55
C LYS A 60 -28.17 5.94 20.81
N ASP A 61 -28.51 5.63 22.06
CA ASP A 61 -29.21 4.39 22.39
C ASP A 61 -30.72 4.57 22.18
N ASP A 62 -31.28 3.80 21.23
CA ASP A 62 -32.70 3.82 20.89
C ASP A 62 -33.40 2.52 21.34
N GLY A 63 -33.05 2.00 22.52
CA GLY A 63 -33.83 0.96 23.21
C GLY A 63 -33.69 -0.43 22.59
N GLY A 64 -32.49 -0.74 22.07
CA GLY A 64 -32.16 -2.05 21.49
C GLY A 64 -31.13 -2.00 20.35
N TRP A 65 -30.86 -0.80 19.82
CA TRP A 65 -29.79 -0.51 18.88
C TRP A 65 -29.14 0.82 19.25
N VAL A 66 -27.86 0.95 18.93
CA VAL A 66 -27.10 2.20 19.12
C VAL A 66 -26.89 2.82 17.74
N ASP A 67 -27.43 3.99 17.46
CA ASP A 67 -27.02 4.71 16.24
C ASP A 67 -25.63 5.30 16.47
N VAL A 68 -24.71 5.16 15.51
CA VAL A 68 -23.32 5.64 15.66
C VAL A 68 -22.88 6.28 14.36
N ASP A 69 -22.46 7.55 14.44
CA ASP A 69 -21.86 8.29 13.34
C ASP A 69 -20.53 8.91 13.76
N TYR A 70 -19.66 9.16 12.78
CA TYR A 70 -18.41 9.87 12.96
C TYR A 70 -18.35 11.08 12.03
N PHE A 71 -18.01 12.25 12.57
CA PHE A 71 -17.94 13.50 11.83
C PHE A 71 -16.54 14.09 11.91
N LEU A 72 -15.90 14.33 10.77
CA LEU A 72 -14.71 15.17 10.66
C LEU A 72 -15.17 16.63 10.51
N ARG A 73 -14.84 17.45 11.50
CA ARG A 73 -15.19 18.87 11.56
C ARG A 73 -13.95 19.75 11.53
N MET A 74 -14.10 20.93 10.94
CA MET A 74 -13.03 21.92 10.76
C MET A 74 -13.54 23.32 11.14
N ARG A 75 -12.71 24.07 11.87
CA ARG A 75 -12.97 25.44 12.32
C ARG A 75 -11.73 26.31 12.11
N VAL A 76 -11.92 27.53 11.64
CA VAL A 76 -10.88 28.58 11.58
C VAL A 76 -11.37 29.77 12.40
N GLY A 77 -10.67 30.08 13.49
CA GLY A 77 -11.14 31.06 14.48
C GLY A 77 -12.48 30.60 15.09
N GLU A 78 -13.49 31.46 15.02
CA GLU A 78 -14.85 31.18 15.52
C GLU A 78 -15.77 30.55 14.46
N THR A 79 -15.35 30.46 13.20
CA THR A 79 -16.21 29.99 12.11
C THR A 79 -15.98 28.51 11.83
N GLN A 80 -17.01 27.68 12.01
CA GLN A 80 -16.99 26.30 11.50
C GLN A 80 -17.09 26.37 9.97
N ILE A 81 -16.04 25.93 9.30
CA ILE A 81 -15.91 26.06 7.85
C ILE A 81 -16.37 24.80 7.13
N ARG A 82 -16.33 23.64 7.80
CA ARG A 82 -16.65 22.37 7.16
C ARG A 82 -17.00 21.27 8.15
N GLU A 83 -17.91 20.40 7.73
CA GLU A 83 -18.25 19.13 8.36
C GLU A 83 -18.38 18.06 7.27
N ARG A 84 -18.01 16.83 7.60
CA ARG A 84 -18.23 15.66 6.76
C ARG A 84 -18.38 14.40 7.61
N VAL A 85 -19.31 13.52 7.24
CA VAL A 85 -19.35 12.15 7.75
C VAL A 85 -18.07 11.41 7.34
N VAL A 86 -17.46 10.69 8.28
CA VAL A 86 -16.30 9.83 8.03
C VAL A 86 -16.78 8.55 7.36
N ASP A 87 -16.19 8.21 6.23
CA ASP A 87 -16.54 7.02 5.47
C ASP A 87 -16.13 5.76 6.26
N THR A 88 -17.12 4.99 6.73
CA THR A 88 -16.91 3.72 7.45
C THR A 88 -17.78 2.62 6.83
N TYR A 89 -17.29 1.38 6.77
CA TYR A 89 -18.11 0.25 6.30
C TYR A 89 -19.29 -0.01 7.23
N ASN A 90 -19.03 0.04 8.53
CA ASN A 90 -20.03 -0.13 9.56
C ASN A 90 -19.54 0.56 10.86
N PRO A 91 -20.14 1.70 11.26
CA PRO A 91 -19.63 2.54 12.35
C PRO A 91 -19.70 1.87 13.73
N TYR A 92 -20.50 0.81 13.88
CA TYR A 92 -20.65 0.05 15.13
C TYR A 92 -19.39 -0.68 15.54
N PHE A 93 -18.48 -0.96 14.60
CA PHE A 93 -17.20 -1.62 14.90
C PHE A 93 -16.09 -0.65 15.31
N GLY A 94 -16.42 0.63 15.46
CA GLY A 94 -15.46 1.65 15.83
C GLY A 94 -14.78 2.29 14.62
N CYS A 95 -14.25 3.49 14.88
CA CYS A 95 -13.36 4.22 13.99
C CYS A 95 -12.24 4.79 14.86
N GLU A 96 -11.03 4.27 14.68
CA GLU A 96 -9.88 4.65 15.47
C GLU A 96 -9.05 5.65 14.67
N ILE A 97 -8.72 6.81 15.27
CA ILE A 97 -7.93 7.83 14.63
C ILE A 97 -6.47 7.64 15.03
N GLY A 98 -5.60 7.31 14.07
CA GLY A 98 -4.17 7.18 14.31
C GLY A 98 -3.42 8.49 14.02
N HIS A 99 -3.87 9.25 13.03
CA HIS A 99 -3.25 10.54 12.68
C HIS A 99 -4.31 11.56 12.30
N LEU A 100 -4.15 12.79 12.78
CA LEU A 100 -4.92 13.95 12.35
C LEU A 100 -4.03 15.18 12.43
N ARG A 101 -3.80 15.85 11.30
CA ARG A 101 -2.96 17.07 11.28
C ARG A 101 -3.35 18.00 10.13
N TRP A 102 -3.12 19.29 10.36
CA TRP A 102 -3.26 20.33 9.35
C TRP A 102 -2.04 20.38 8.41
N TRP A 103 -2.33 20.55 7.14
CA TRP A 103 -1.40 20.88 6.05
C TRP A 103 -2.01 22.03 5.26
N ASP A 104 -1.52 23.24 5.52
CA ASP A 104 -2.06 24.46 4.93
C ASP A 104 -3.58 24.57 5.09
N ASP A 105 -4.33 24.49 3.99
CA ASP A 105 -5.79 24.61 3.93
C ASP A 105 -6.52 23.25 3.99
N ALA A 106 -5.80 22.18 4.33
CA ALA A 106 -6.33 20.83 4.40
C ALA A 106 -5.97 20.13 5.71
N VAL A 107 -6.78 19.14 6.06
CA VAL A 107 -6.49 18.18 7.12
C VAL A 107 -6.23 16.83 6.47
N VAL A 108 -5.16 16.17 6.90
CA VAL A 108 -4.91 14.76 6.60
C VAL A 108 -5.23 13.95 7.84
N MET A 109 -6.02 12.90 7.65
CA MET A 109 -6.43 11.95 8.66
C MET A 109 -6.05 10.55 8.21
N VAL A 110 -5.46 9.75 9.10
CA VAL A 110 -5.34 8.30 8.91
C VAL A 110 -6.15 7.62 10.01
N TYR A 111 -7.09 6.79 9.61
CA TYR A 111 -7.99 6.10 10.54
C TYR A 111 -8.14 4.63 10.16
N ARG A 112 -8.41 3.80 11.17
CA ARG A 112 -8.72 2.39 11.01
C ARG A 112 -10.20 2.17 11.29
N GLU A 113 -10.86 1.56 10.32
CA GLU A 113 -12.15 0.91 10.52
C GLU A 113 -11.94 -0.61 10.53
N LYS A 114 -12.99 -1.38 10.81
CA LYS A 114 -12.94 -2.83 11.02
C LYS A 114 -12.07 -3.61 10.03
N HIS A 115 -12.11 -3.26 8.74
CA HIS A 115 -11.46 -4.04 7.70
C HIS A 115 -10.26 -3.35 7.06
N ARG A 116 -10.10 -2.04 7.26
CA ARG A 116 -9.18 -1.21 6.47
C ARG A 116 -8.63 -0.05 7.27
N THR A 117 -7.40 0.30 6.90
CA THR A 117 -6.80 1.58 7.22
C THR A 117 -6.96 2.53 6.03
N ILE A 118 -7.42 3.75 6.28
CA ILE A 118 -7.77 4.74 5.27
C ILE A 118 -7.03 6.05 5.56
N ALA A 119 -6.32 6.56 4.55
CA ALA A 119 -5.81 7.92 4.52
C ALA A 119 -6.84 8.83 3.82
N CYS A 120 -7.22 9.91 4.48
CA CYS A 120 -8.21 10.89 4.04
C CYS A 120 -7.60 12.29 4.03
N ARG A 121 -7.82 13.03 2.95
CA ARG A 121 -7.54 14.47 2.86
C ARG A 121 -8.86 15.21 2.75
N LEU A 122 -9.08 16.18 3.63
CA LEU A 122 -10.21 17.12 3.58
C LEU A 122 -9.69 18.56 3.52
N GLY A 123 -9.85 19.22 2.37
CA GLY A 123 -9.58 20.66 2.23
C GLY A 123 -10.71 21.53 2.80
N LEU A 124 -10.53 22.85 2.83
CA LEU A 124 -11.63 23.78 3.14
C LEU A 124 -12.77 23.72 2.12
N ALA A 125 -12.44 23.33 0.87
CA ALA A 125 -13.38 23.16 -0.23
C ALA A 125 -13.06 21.89 -1.04
N GLY A 126 -13.94 21.54 -2.00
CA GLY A 126 -13.76 20.39 -2.90
C GLY A 126 -14.08 19.03 -2.27
N ALA A 127 -14.18 17.97 -3.07
CA ALA A 127 -14.37 16.61 -2.56
C ALA A 127 -13.15 16.14 -1.74
N PRO A 128 -13.31 15.25 -0.76
CA PRO A 128 -12.16 14.63 -0.11
C PRO A 128 -11.40 13.77 -1.11
N ALA A 129 -10.15 13.47 -0.77
CA ALA A 129 -9.44 12.35 -1.36
C ALA A 129 -9.33 11.25 -0.31
N LEU A 130 -9.71 10.02 -0.69
CA LEU A 130 -9.63 8.84 0.17
C LEU A 130 -8.71 7.83 -0.48
N ARG A 131 -7.92 7.13 0.33
CA ARG A 131 -7.08 6.03 -0.13
C ARG A 131 -6.95 4.97 0.93
N VAL A 132 -7.27 3.73 0.58
CA VAL A 132 -6.95 2.57 1.42
C VAL A 132 -5.43 2.39 1.44
N VAL A 133 -4.88 2.20 2.63
CA VAL A 133 -3.45 1.98 2.88
C VAL A 133 -3.25 0.69 3.68
N GLY A 134 -2.01 0.21 3.77
CA GLY A 134 -1.66 -0.91 4.65
C GLY A 134 -1.85 -0.56 6.12
N ASP A 135 -2.06 -1.59 6.95
CA ASP A 135 -2.33 -1.42 8.39
C ASP A 135 -1.09 -0.97 9.16
N GLY A 136 0.11 -1.41 8.74
CA GLY A 136 1.36 -0.78 9.15
C GLY A 136 1.62 0.49 8.35
N TRP A 137 1.76 1.62 9.02
CA TRP A 137 2.11 2.90 8.39
C TRP A 137 2.80 3.86 9.37
N THR A 138 3.42 4.88 8.82
CA THR A 138 3.99 6.02 9.57
C THR A 138 4.06 7.26 8.68
N VAL A 139 4.13 8.44 9.30
CA VAL A 139 4.34 9.71 8.60
C VAL A 139 5.74 10.22 8.91
N LEU A 140 6.55 10.40 7.88
CA LEU A 140 7.87 11.02 7.96
C LEU A 140 7.85 12.28 7.08
N ASP A 141 7.96 13.45 7.71
CA ASP A 141 7.83 14.75 7.05
C ASP A 141 6.53 14.88 6.23
N GLU A 142 6.64 14.95 4.90
CA GLU A 142 5.54 15.06 3.94
C GLU A 142 5.21 13.72 3.27
N VAL A 143 5.71 12.60 3.79
CA VAL A 143 5.55 11.27 3.21
C VAL A 143 4.84 10.34 4.17
N LEU A 144 3.67 9.84 3.76
CA LEU A 144 3.04 8.69 4.40
C LEU A 144 3.62 7.42 3.79
N ILE A 145 4.31 6.63 4.62
CA ILE A 145 4.85 5.32 4.27
C ILE A 145 3.91 4.26 4.82
N CYS A 146 3.53 3.28 4.01
CA CYS A 146 2.66 2.20 4.47
C CYS A 146 3.05 0.85 3.87
N GLU A 147 2.64 -0.23 4.54
CA GLU A 147 2.83 -1.60 4.08
C GLU A 147 2.30 -1.77 2.67
N SER A 148 3.12 -2.36 1.78
CA SER A 148 2.65 -2.74 0.45
C SER A 148 2.14 -4.17 0.46
N ARG A 149 1.07 -4.39 -0.31
CA ARG A 149 0.65 -5.75 -0.70
C ARG A 149 1.65 -6.39 -1.68
N ALA A 150 2.49 -5.59 -2.34
CA ALA A 150 3.60 -6.11 -3.11
C ALA A 150 4.77 -6.47 -2.18
N ARG A 151 5.06 -7.77 -2.12
CA ARG A 151 6.09 -8.34 -1.26
C ARG A 151 7.44 -7.63 -1.42
N GLY A 152 8.02 -7.18 -0.31
CA GLY A 152 9.35 -6.55 -0.27
C GLY A 152 9.39 -5.07 -0.68
N LEU A 153 8.22 -4.44 -0.81
CA LEU A 153 8.08 -3.00 -1.02
C LEU A 153 7.28 -2.38 0.13
N VAL A 154 7.47 -1.08 0.35
CA VAL A 154 6.53 -0.21 1.04
C VAL A 154 6.00 0.82 0.05
N GLU A 155 4.74 1.20 0.22
CA GLU A 155 4.14 2.28 -0.57
C GLU A 155 4.46 3.64 0.04
N ARG A 156 4.50 4.66 -0.81
CA ARG A 156 4.76 6.05 -0.41
C ARG A 156 3.70 6.96 -1.02
N LEU A 157 3.08 7.78 -0.17
CA LEU A 157 2.13 8.81 -0.57
C LEU A 157 2.66 10.18 -0.18
N HIS A 158 2.67 11.11 -1.13
CA HIS A 158 3.01 12.50 -0.87
C HIS A 158 1.81 13.22 -0.23
N LEU A 159 2.03 13.79 0.95
CA LEU A 159 1.07 14.59 1.70
C LEU A 159 1.11 16.07 1.26
N PRO A 160 -0.01 16.80 1.37
CA PRO A 160 -1.33 16.33 1.78
C PRO A 160 -2.12 15.69 0.63
N ALA A 161 -1.63 15.72 -0.60
CA ALA A 161 -2.39 15.37 -1.80
C ALA A 161 -2.71 13.86 -1.94
N LEU A 162 -2.17 13.01 -1.07
CA LEU A 162 -2.26 11.54 -1.12
C LEU A 162 -1.83 10.97 -2.47
N ARG A 163 -0.86 11.63 -3.13
CA ARG A 163 -0.39 11.24 -4.47
C ARG A 163 0.61 10.09 -4.35
N PRO A 164 0.40 8.97 -5.06
CA PRO A 164 1.38 7.89 -5.10
C PRO A 164 2.70 8.36 -5.69
N THR A 165 3.78 7.96 -5.03
CA THR A 165 5.14 8.07 -5.54
C THR A 165 5.72 6.67 -5.73
N ALA A 166 6.87 6.57 -6.39
CA ALA A 166 7.57 5.30 -6.56
C ALA A 166 7.66 4.57 -5.20
N PRO A 167 7.37 3.26 -5.14
CA PRO A 167 7.50 2.52 -3.89
C PRO A 167 8.98 2.46 -3.45
N LEU A 168 9.20 2.13 -2.18
CA LEU A 168 10.53 2.00 -1.61
C LEU A 168 10.79 0.53 -1.26
N PRO A 169 11.93 -0.08 -1.62
CA PRO A 169 12.34 -1.38 -1.09
C PRO A 169 12.31 -1.37 0.43
N ALA A 170 11.80 -2.45 1.04
CA ALA A 170 11.62 -2.52 2.50
C ALA A 170 12.91 -2.21 3.28
N GLU A 171 14.07 -2.70 2.81
CA GLU A 171 15.38 -2.43 3.43
C GLU A 171 15.77 -0.93 3.46
N LEU A 172 15.27 -0.14 2.52
CA LEU A 172 15.52 1.30 2.46
C LEU A 172 14.49 2.05 3.30
N ALA A 173 13.27 1.52 3.39
CA ALA A 173 12.26 2.04 4.30
C ALA A 173 12.70 1.93 5.75
N ASP A 174 13.25 0.78 6.14
CA ASP A 174 13.89 0.55 7.44
C ASP A 174 14.88 1.68 7.79
N ARG A 175 15.75 2.02 6.83
CA ARG A 175 16.76 3.08 7.02
C ARG A 175 16.13 4.46 7.14
N SER A 176 15.16 4.79 6.28
CA SER A 176 14.43 6.07 6.35
C SER A 176 13.75 6.25 7.71
N MET A 177 13.11 5.21 8.24
CA MET A 177 12.47 5.25 9.55
C MET A 177 13.49 5.38 10.69
N ALA A 178 14.61 4.64 10.63
CA ALA A 178 15.68 4.79 11.61
C ALA A 178 16.32 6.20 11.60
N MET A 179 16.30 6.89 10.46
CA MET A 179 16.79 8.26 10.32
C MET A 179 15.72 9.32 10.63
N GLY A 180 14.45 8.93 10.79
CA GLY A 180 13.33 9.85 11.00
C GLY A 180 13.01 10.74 9.80
N ALA A 181 13.48 10.39 8.60
CA ALA A 181 13.30 11.19 7.39
C ALA A 181 13.17 10.28 6.16
N CYS A 182 12.26 10.62 5.25
CA CYS A 182 12.08 9.87 4.00
C CYS A 182 12.12 10.83 2.80
N PRO A 183 13.06 10.62 1.85
CA PRO A 183 13.09 11.45 0.66
C PRO A 183 11.80 11.28 -0.13
N LEU A 184 11.28 12.39 -0.62
CA LEU A 184 10.12 12.39 -1.50
C LEU A 184 10.43 11.56 -2.75
N GLY A 185 9.65 10.51 -2.97
CA GLY A 185 9.79 9.69 -4.16
C GLY A 185 9.37 10.46 -5.41
N GLN A 186 9.95 10.09 -6.56
CA GLN A 186 9.42 10.55 -7.84
C GLN A 186 7.96 10.11 -7.99
N PRO A 187 7.09 10.95 -8.59
CA PRO A 187 5.74 10.52 -8.95
C PRO A 187 5.75 9.26 -9.81
N ILE A 188 4.70 8.44 -9.69
CA ILE A 188 4.51 7.31 -10.59
C ILE A 188 4.48 7.80 -12.04
N THR A 189 5.32 7.21 -12.89
CA THR A 189 5.52 7.66 -14.27
C THR A 189 4.29 7.47 -15.16
N SER A 190 4.05 8.42 -16.07
CA SER A 190 3.08 8.29 -17.16
C SER A 190 3.64 7.54 -18.37
N GLU A 191 4.93 7.17 -18.36
CA GLU A 191 5.61 6.43 -19.42
C GLU A 191 6.11 5.04 -18.96
N PRO A 192 5.21 4.09 -18.61
CA PRO A 192 5.58 2.76 -18.11
C PRO A 192 6.59 2.03 -19.01
N ALA A 193 6.42 2.09 -20.33
CA ALA A 193 7.27 1.36 -21.26
C ALA A 193 8.72 1.87 -21.28
N ALA A 194 8.92 3.18 -21.09
CA ALA A 194 10.27 3.76 -21.01
C ALA A 194 10.97 3.30 -19.72
N LEU A 195 10.25 3.34 -18.60
CA LEU A 195 10.75 2.85 -17.32
C LEU A 195 11.07 1.35 -17.37
N GLN A 196 10.17 0.53 -17.93
CA GLN A 196 10.39 -0.92 -18.08
C GLN A 196 11.66 -1.24 -18.86
N ARG A 197 11.93 -0.52 -19.97
CA ARG A 197 13.17 -0.69 -20.75
C ARG A 197 14.41 -0.31 -19.95
N ARG A 198 14.36 0.78 -19.19
CA ARG A 198 15.47 1.21 -18.32
C ARG A 198 15.76 0.18 -17.24
N ILE A 199 14.72 -0.34 -16.57
CA ILE A 199 14.87 -1.40 -15.57
C ILE A 199 15.49 -2.64 -16.22
N ALA A 200 14.96 -3.09 -17.36
CA ALA A 200 15.48 -4.27 -18.06
C ALA A 200 16.96 -4.11 -18.45
N ALA A 201 17.37 -2.93 -18.93
CA ALA A 201 18.76 -2.62 -19.25
C ALA A 201 19.69 -2.63 -18.02
N GLY A 202 19.14 -2.35 -16.83
CA GLY A 202 19.87 -2.39 -15.56
C GLY A 202 20.04 -3.78 -14.93
N LEU A 203 19.45 -4.84 -15.53
CA LEU A 203 19.56 -6.22 -15.04
C LEU A 203 20.72 -6.97 -15.72
N PRO A 204 21.80 -7.31 -15.00
CA PRO A 204 22.98 -7.92 -15.60
C PRO A 204 22.75 -9.40 -15.95
N GLY A 205 23.29 -9.83 -17.10
CA GLY A 205 23.40 -11.26 -17.44
C GLY A 205 22.07 -11.96 -17.78
N VAL A 206 21.01 -11.21 -18.07
CA VAL A 206 19.67 -11.77 -18.36
C VAL A 206 19.33 -11.63 -19.84
N ALA A 207 18.75 -12.69 -20.43
CA ALA A 207 18.18 -12.62 -21.77
C ALA A 207 16.93 -11.71 -21.80
N GLY A 208 16.72 -10.97 -22.89
CA GLY A 208 15.62 -10.00 -23.03
C GLY A 208 14.25 -10.49 -22.51
N PRO A 209 13.73 -11.66 -22.96
CA PRO A 209 12.45 -12.18 -22.48
C PRO A 209 12.39 -12.45 -20.98
N ILE A 210 13.50 -12.88 -20.37
CA ILE A 210 13.59 -13.13 -18.93
C ILE A 210 13.70 -11.82 -18.17
N ALA A 211 14.40 -10.82 -18.68
CA ALA A 211 14.43 -9.48 -18.08
C ALA A 211 13.01 -8.88 -18.07
N GLU A 212 12.29 -8.98 -19.19
CA GLU A 212 10.90 -8.55 -19.30
C GLU A 212 9.96 -9.30 -18.34
N LEU A 213 10.14 -10.61 -18.19
CA LEU A 213 9.44 -11.42 -17.19
C LEU A 213 9.67 -10.88 -15.76
N LEU A 214 10.92 -10.66 -15.38
CA LEU A 214 11.28 -10.17 -14.04
C LEU A 214 10.73 -8.77 -13.79
N VAL A 215 10.85 -7.87 -14.77
CA VAL A 215 10.30 -6.51 -14.72
C VAL A 215 8.79 -6.55 -14.47
N GLY A 216 8.05 -7.29 -15.30
CA GLY A 216 6.59 -7.36 -15.16
C GLY A 216 6.14 -8.08 -13.88
N ALA A 217 6.81 -9.16 -13.48
CA ALA A 217 6.42 -9.94 -12.32
C ALA A 217 6.70 -9.23 -10.98
N LEU A 218 7.76 -8.42 -10.91
CA LEU A 218 8.31 -7.92 -9.64
C LEU A 218 8.24 -6.40 -9.49
N ALA A 219 8.29 -5.63 -10.58
CA ALA A 219 8.42 -4.18 -10.51
C ALA A 219 7.16 -3.39 -10.94
N TYR A 220 6.03 -4.04 -11.21
CA TYR A 220 4.85 -3.33 -11.74
C TYR A 220 4.33 -2.19 -10.84
N ARG A 221 4.57 -2.25 -9.53
CA ARG A 221 4.21 -1.17 -8.58
C ARG A 221 4.92 0.16 -8.84
N PHE A 222 5.99 0.18 -9.63
CA PHE A 222 6.69 1.41 -9.99
C PHE A 222 5.98 2.23 -11.09
N TRP A 223 4.98 1.67 -11.78
CA TRP A 223 4.19 2.37 -12.80
C TRP A 223 2.67 2.13 -12.71
N GLU A 224 2.22 1.15 -11.94
CA GLU A 224 0.82 0.89 -11.66
C GLU A 224 0.52 1.36 -10.23
N PRO A 225 -0.18 2.49 -10.02
CA PRO A 225 -0.41 3.05 -8.69
C PRO A 225 -1.50 2.33 -7.89
N ARG A 226 -2.29 1.44 -8.51
CA ARG A 226 -3.50 0.88 -7.90
C ARG A 226 -3.22 -0.48 -7.23
N PRO A 227 -3.62 -0.72 -5.97
CA PRO A 227 -3.17 -1.90 -5.20
C PRO A 227 -3.64 -3.23 -5.82
N PRO A 228 -2.90 -4.36 -5.67
CA PRO A 228 -3.39 -5.69 -6.06
C PRO A 228 -4.47 -6.20 -5.09
N LEU A 229 -5.28 -7.18 -5.51
CA LEU A 229 -6.32 -7.76 -4.65
C LEU A 229 -5.74 -8.57 -3.48
N VAL A 230 -6.43 -8.50 -2.34
CA VAL A 230 -6.26 -9.43 -1.22
C VAL A 230 -7.32 -10.52 -1.37
N ALA A 231 -6.91 -11.77 -1.22
CA ALA A 231 -7.82 -12.91 -1.25
C ALA A 231 -8.75 -12.91 -0.02
N THR A 232 -9.79 -12.07 0.04
CA THR A 232 -11.05 -12.34 0.77
C THR A 232 -12.14 -11.25 0.57
N TYR A 233 -13.36 -11.76 0.45
CA TYR A 233 -14.71 -11.20 0.69
C TYR A 233 -15.24 -9.90 0.08
N GLU A 234 -14.49 -9.04 -0.59
CA GLU A 234 -15.09 -7.81 -1.15
C GLU A 234 -14.84 -7.62 -2.64
N GLU A 235 -15.91 -7.84 -3.41
CA GLU A 235 -16.28 -7.02 -4.55
C GLU A 235 -16.32 -5.55 -4.10
N VAL A 236 -15.16 -4.91 -4.01
CA VAL A 236 -15.12 -3.47 -4.26
C VAL A 236 -15.56 -3.33 -5.70
N ALA A 237 -16.75 -2.78 -5.90
CA ALA A 237 -17.25 -2.39 -7.19
C ALA A 237 -16.12 -1.67 -7.97
N ASP A 238 -15.67 -2.32 -9.04
CA ASP A 238 -14.90 -1.78 -10.16
C ASP A 238 -13.41 -1.40 -10.01
N GLU A 239 -12.73 -1.62 -8.87
CA GLU A 239 -11.33 -1.12 -8.71
C GLU A 239 -10.26 -2.18 -8.41
N HIS A 240 -10.14 -3.20 -9.26
CA HIS A 240 -8.94 -4.02 -9.56
C HIS A 240 -9.02 -5.51 -9.26
N PRO A 241 -8.39 -6.36 -10.12
CA PRO A 241 -9.06 -7.60 -10.42
C PRO A 241 -8.17 -8.86 -10.22
N TRP A 242 -6.87 -8.74 -9.88
CA TRP A 242 -5.94 -9.88 -9.84
C TRP A 242 -4.91 -9.87 -8.69
N ASN A 243 -4.42 -11.07 -8.32
CA ASN A 243 -3.34 -11.27 -7.34
C ASN A 243 -1.95 -11.05 -7.96
N THR A 244 -0.96 -10.70 -7.14
CA THR A 244 0.41 -10.44 -7.58
C THR A 244 1.02 -11.58 -8.45
N PRO A 245 1.66 -11.25 -9.60
CA PRO A 245 2.35 -12.22 -10.45
C PRO A 245 3.78 -12.55 -9.98
N CYS A 246 4.18 -12.16 -8.76
CA CYS A 246 5.57 -12.22 -8.31
C CYS A 246 6.21 -13.63 -8.32
N TRP A 247 5.39 -14.69 -8.30
CA TRP A 247 5.84 -16.08 -8.37
C TRP A 247 5.84 -16.67 -9.78
N LEU A 248 5.44 -15.91 -10.81
CA LEU A 248 5.44 -16.37 -12.20
C LEU A 248 6.80 -16.93 -12.67
N PRO A 249 7.97 -16.34 -12.31
CA PRO A 249 9.27 -16.91 -12.67
C PRO A 249 9.51 -18.30 -12.06
N PHE A 250 9.05 -18.55 -10.83
CA PHE A 250 9.13 -19.88 -10.20
C PHE A 250 8.29 -20.92 -10.97
N TYR A 251 7.09 -20.54 -11.41
CA TYR A 251 6.25 -21.44 -12.20
C TYR A 251 6.83 -21.73 -13.59
N LEU A 252 7.45 -20.74 -14.24
CA LEU A 252 8.21 -20.97 -15.47
C LEU A 252 9.32 -21.99 -15.22
N TYR A 253 10.10 -21.82 -14.15
CA TYR A 253 11.15 -22.77 -13.78
C TYR A 253 10.59 -24.19 -13.63
N CYS A 254 9.52 -24.37 -12.86
CA CYS A 254 8.92 -25.69 -12.62
C CYS A 254 8.35 -26.35 -13.89
N ALA A 255 7.89 -25.56 -14.85
CA ALA A 255 7.35 -26.04 -16.12
C ALA A 255 8.43 -26.31 -17.19
N SER A 256 9.65 -25.82 -16.99
CA SER A 256 10.74 -25.84 -17.98
C SER A 256 11.53 -27.15 -18.00
N ALA A 257 12.16 -27.44 -19.14
CA ALA A 257 13.07 -28.58 -19.25
C ALA A 257 14.33 -28.40 -18.38
N ALA A 258 15.07 -29.49 -18.12
CA ALA A 258 16.25 -29.45 -17.23
C ALA A 258 17.35 -28.48 -17.70
N ALA A 259 17.57 -28.35 -19.01
CA ALA A 259 18.54 -27.39 -19.55
C ALA A 259 18.10 -25.93 -19.32
N GLU A 260 16.84 -25.63 -19.63
CA GLU A 260 16.23 -24.31 -19.44
C GLU A 260 16.19 -23.91 -17.96
N ARG A 261 15.88 -24.83 -17.06
CA ARG A 261 15.94 -24.62 -15.60
C ARG A 261 17.31 -24.16 -15.13
N ARG A 262 18.38 -24.80 -15.62
CA ARG A 262 19.75 -24.38 -15.27
C ARG A 262 20.06 -22.97 -15.77
N VAL A 263 19.62 -22.63 -16.98
CA VAL A 263 19.81 -21.28 -17.55
C VAL A 263 19.03 -20.24 -16.74
N LEU A 264 17.76 -20.49 -16.46
CA LEU A 264 16.92 -19.58 -15.69
C LEU A 264 17.48 -19.38 -14.27
N LEU A 265 17.88 -20.45 -13.59
CA LEU A 265 18.47 -20.34 -12.26
C LEU A 265 19.77 -19.52 -12.26
N ALA A 266 20.65 -19.73 -13.25
CA ALA A 266 21.87 -18.94 -13.40
C ALA A 266 21.58 -17.45 -13.65
N GLN A 267 20.53 -17.13 -14.41
CA GLN A 267 20.09 -15.75 -14.63
C GLN A 267 19.52 -15.11 -13.36
N LEU A 268 18.71 -15.84 -12.58
CA LEU A 268 18.22 -15.37 -11.28
C LEU A 268 19.38 -15.07 -10.32
N ASP A 269 20.38 -15.96 -10.27
CA ASP A 269 21.59 -15.75 -9.46
C ASP A 269 22.41 -14.54 -9.91
N ALA A 270 22.56 -14.34 -11.22
CA ALA A 270 23.28 -13.18 -11.76
C ALA A 270 22.60 -11.85 -11.37
N VAL A 271 21.26 -11.81 -11.42
CA VAL A 271 20.49 -10.63 -10.99
C VAL A 271 20.54 -10.45 -9.48
N ALA A 272 20.46 -11.54 -8.71
CA ALA A 272 20.56 -11.49 -7.25
C ALA A 272 21.93 -11.00 -6.77
N ALA A 273 23.00 -11.34 -7.50
CA ALA A 273 24.37 -10.90 -7.21
C ALA A 273 24.68 -9.48 -7.74
N ARG A 274 23.71 -8.78 -8.33
CA ARG A 274 23.88 -7.43 -8.86
C ARG A 274 24.38 -6.49 -7.76
N THR A 275 25.47 -5.78 -8.04
CA THR A 275 25.90 -4.65 -7.22
C THR A 275 24.98 -3.45 -7.45
N PRO A 276 24.40 -2.85 -6.40
CA PRO A 276 23.55 -1.68 -6.56
C PRO A 276 24.31 -0.49 -7.16
N GLY A 277 23.63 0.27 -8.04
CA GLY A 277 24.14 1.53 -8.56
C GLY A 277 24.01 2.66 -7.54
N GLU A 278 24.69 3.78 -7.78
CA GLU A 278 24.51 5.01 -6.98
C GLU A 278 23.12 5.61 -7.24
N PHE A 279 22.55 6.28 -6.23
CA PHE A 279 21.30 7.04 -6.37
C PHE A 279 21.60 8.36 -7.09
N GLY A 280 20.78 8.69 -8.08
CA GLY A 280 20.91 9.90 -8.89
C GLY A 280 19.54 10.37 -9.33
N ASP A 281 19.37 11.69 -9.43
CA ASP A 281 18.06 12.37 -9.49
C ASP A 281 17.08 11.85 -10.56
N GLU A 282 17.55 11.33 -11.70
CA GLU A 282 16.70 10.76 -12.75
C GLU A 282 16.67 9.21 -12.75
N ASP A 283 17.65 8.55 -12.13
CA ASP A 283 17.84 7.10 -12.10
C ASP A 283 17.23 6.41 -10.88
N ASP A 284 16.75 7.19 -9.89
CA ASP A 284 16.23 6.67 -8.64
C ASP A 284 15.12 5.62 -8.82
N THR A 285 14.10 5.88 -9.64
CA THR A 285 12.97 4.92 -9.78
C THR A 285 13.40 3.60 -10.43
N ALA A 286 14.22 3.66 -11.49
CA ALA A 286 14.68 2.46 -12.18
C ALA A 286 15.66 1.66 -11.30
N GLU A 287 16.57 2.35 -10.61
CA GLU A 287 17.52 1.73 -9.69
C GLU A 287 16.81 1.10 -8.49
N LEU A 288 15.82 1.79 -7.89
CA LEU A 288 14.99 1.23 -6.81
C LEU A 288 14.28 -0.06 -7.27
N ALA A 289 13.76 -0.06 -8.50
CA ALA A 289 13.16 -1.26 -9.09
C ALA A 289 14.19 -2.37 -9.33
N CYS A 290 15.39 -2.06 -9.84
CA CYS A 290 16.46 -3.04 -10.01
C CYS A 290 16.92 -3.64 -8.68
N ARG A 291 17.06 -2.84 -7.61
CA ARG A 291 17.37 -3.32 -6.25
C ARG A 291 16.29 -4.24 -5.73
N HIS A 292 15.04 -3.84 -5.90
CA HIS A 292 13.90 -4.67 -5.55
C HIS A 292 13.95 -6.01 -6.30
N ILE A 293 14.09 -6.00 -7.63
CA ILE A 293 14.19 -7.21 -8.46
C ILE A 293 15.36 -8.10 -8.00
N ALA A 294 16.54 -7.54 -7.71
CA ALA A 294 17.70 -8.29 -7.23
C ALA A 294 17.40 -9.03 -5.92
N SER A 295 16.84 -8.33 -4.92
CA SER A 295 16.41 -8.94 -3.66
C SER A 295 15.38 -10.06 -3.88
N ARG A 296 14.39 -9.82 -4.75
CA ARG A 296 13.37 -10.83 -5.10
C ARG A 296 13.95 -12.02 -5.86
N CYS A 297 14.95 -11.83 -6.72
CA CYS A 297 15.61 -12.91 -7.47
C CYS A 297 16.37 -13.85 -6.54
N ALA A 298 16.97 -13.36 -5.45
CA ALA A 298 17.61 -14.20 -4.45
C ALA A 298 16.59 -15.19 -3.82
N GLU A 299 15.40 -14.68 -3.46
CA GLU A 299 14.31 -15.51 -2.93
C GLU A 299 13.77 -16.50 -3.97
N LEU A 300 13.54 -16.04 -5.21
CA LEU A 300 13.08 -16.90 -6.30
C LEU A 300 14.07 -18.03 -6.60
N ALA A 301 15.37 -17.74 -6.62
CA ALA A 301 16.41 -18.74 -6.81
C ALA A 301 16.41 -19.76 -5.65
N GLY A 302 16.18 -19.31 -4.42
CA GLY A 302 15.96 -20.18 -3.26
C GLY A 302 14.78 -21.13 -3.44
N ALA A 303 13.61 -20.59 -3.81
CA ALA A 303 12.40 -21.37 -4.08
C ALA A 303 12.59 -22.38 -5.23
N CYS A 304 13.25 -21.97 -6.32
CA CYS A 304 13.55 -22.85 -7.46
C CYS A 304 14.45 -24.03 -7.07
N ARG A 305 15.46 -23.79 -6.22
CA ARG A 305 16.33 -24.87 -5.70
C ARG A 305 15.58 -25.80 -4.75
N ALA A 306 14.70 -25.25 -3.91
CA ALA A 306 13.89 -26.04 -2.98
C ALA A 306 12.74 -26.80 -3.69
N GLY A 307 12.35 -26.37 -4.89
CA GLY A 307 11.22 -26.94 -5.63
C GLY A 307 9.86 -26.61 -5.01
N ARG A 308 9.79 -25.62 -4.11
CA ARG A 308 8.58 -25.16 -3.42
C ARG A 308 8.68 -23.67 -3.07
N LEU A 309 7.54 -23.06 -2.83
CA LEU A 309 7.48 -21.69 -2.32
C LEU A 309 8.00 -21.64 -0.87
N PRO A 310 8.49 -20.48 -0.37
CA PRO A 310 8.88 -20.34 1.03
C PRO A 310 7.72 -20.64 2.00
N ASP A 311 8.05 -21.08 3.21
CA ASP A 311 7.05 -21.39 4.22
C ASP A 311 6.15 -20.17 4.52
N GLY A 312 4.85 -20.40 4.61
CA GLY A 312 3.85 -19.34 4.81
C GLY A 312 3.40 -18.63 3.54
N GLU A 313 4.10 -18.84 2.41
CA GLU A 313 3.70 -18.26 1.13
C GLU A 313 2.64 -19.11 0.42
N SER A 314 1.76 -18.42 -0.29
CA SER A 314 0.80 -19.01 -1.22
C SER A 314 0.68 -18.14 -2.46
N CYS A 315 0.17 -18.71 -3.56
CA CYS A 315 0.00 -17.99 -4.81
C CYS A 315 -1.40 -18.19 -5.38
N TYR A 316 -2.29 -17.24 -5.05
CA TYR A 316 -3.64 -17.19 -5.62
C TYR A 316 -3.66 -16.61 -7.04
N PHE A 317 -2.52 -16.33 -7.66
CA PHE A 317 -2.48 -15.80 -9.03
C PHE A 317 -3.25 -16.69 -10.02
N TRP A 318 -3.17 -18.02 -9.85
CA TRP A 318 -3.75 -19.00 -10.77
C TRP A 318 -5.25 -19.27 -10.58
N VAL A 319 -5.92 -18.65 -9.62
CA VAL A 319 -7.38 -18.82 -9.44
C VAL A 319 -8.15 -18.17 -10.59
N GLY A 320 -9.32 -18.73 -10.93
CA GLY A 320 -10.07 -18.37 -12.14
C GLY A 320 -10.40 -16.88 -12.26
N TRP A 321 -10.85 -16.26 -11.17
CA TRP A 321 -11.19 -14.83 -11.15
C TRP A 321 -9.95 -13.94 -11.36
N SER A 322 -8.81 -14.27 -10.72
CA SER A 322 -7.56 -13.53 -10.88
C SER A 322 -7.03 -13.62 -12.32
N GLN A 323 -7.19 -14.78 -12.97
CA GLN A 323 -6.76 -14.97 -14.36
C GLN A 323 -7.62 -14.19 -15.36
N ALA A 324 -8.95 -14.17 -15.17
CA ALA A 324 -9.87 -13.44 -16.04
C ALA A 324 -9.60 -11.93 -15.99
N ALA A 325 -9.37 -11.43 -14.78
CA ALA A 325 -8.97 -10.08 -14.50
C ALA A 325 -7.60 -9.68 -15.07
N PHE A 326 -6.59 -10.52 -14.83
CA PHE A 326 -5.23 -10.29 -15.32
C PHE A 326 -5.20 -10.22 -16.85
N ALA A 327 -6.10 -10.96 -17.52
CA ALA A 327 -6.26 -10.91 -18.97
C ALA A 327 -6.51 -9.47 -19.49
N GLY A 328 -7.25 -8.65 -18.74
CA GLY A 328 -7.55 -7.26 -19.09
C GLY A 328 -6.41 -6.27 -18.82
N ALA A 329 -5.31 -6.73 -18.21
CA ALA A 329 -4.18 -5.89 -17.79
C ALA A 329 -2.97 -5.98 -18.73
N GLU A 330 -3.08 -6.66 -19.88
CA GLU A 330 -1.99 -6.91 -20.84
C GLU A 330 -1.12 -5.68 -21.11
N ARG A 331 -1.74 -4.52 -21.37
CA ARG A 331 -1.04 -3.26 -21.67
C ARG A 331 -0.12 -2.73 -20.56
N LEU A 332 -0.25 -3.25 -19.34
CA LEU A 332 0.57 -2.84 -18.20
C LEU A 332 1.91 -3.59 -18.13
N PHE A 333 2.04 -4.71 -18.83
CA PHE A 333 3.16 -5.64 -18.67
C PHE A 333 4.04 -5.73 -19.93
N PRO A 334 5.35 -5.97 -19.75
CA PRO A 334 6.24 -6.28 -20.87
C PRO A 334 5.82 -7.54 -21.64
N ALA A 335 6.14 -7.59 -22.94
CA ALA A 335 5.74 -8.68 -23.82
C ALA A 335 6.25 -10.05 -23.36
N GLY A 336 7.50 -10.14 -22.87
CA GLY A 336 8.10 -11.37 -22.38
C GLY A 336 7.39 -11.94 -21.14
N MET A 337 6.97 -11.08 -20.21
CA MET A 337 6.15 -11.50 -19.07
C MET A 337 4.82 -12.09 -19.54
N TRP A 338 4.18 -11.41 -20.49
CA TRP A 338 2.89 -11.82 -21.01
C TRP A 338 2.95 -13.14 -21.77
N ALA A 339 3.98 -13.33 -22.61
CA ALA A 339 4.20 -14.59 -23.33
C ALA A 339 4.34 -15.78 -22.37
N VAL A 340 5.06 -15.59 -21.25
CA VAL A 340 5.20 -16.62 -20.21
C VAL A 340 3.86 -16.93 -19.55
N TRP A 341 3.08 -15.91 -19.19
CA TRP A 341 1.75 -16.11 -18.62
C TRP A 341 0.83 -16.88 -19.58
N GLN A 342 0.77 -16.49 -20.86
CA GLN A 342 -0.04 -17.16 -21.87
C GLN A 342 0.34 -18.64 -22.05
N ALA A 343 1.65 -18.95 -22.04
CA ALA A 343 2.13 -20.32 -22.17
C ALA A 343 1.77 -21.19 -20.95
N LEU A 344 1.74 -20.60 -19.75
CA LEU A 344 1.47 -21.31 -18.50
C LEU A 344 -0.03 -21.42 -18.17
N ARG A 345 -0.85 -20.46 -18.62
CA ARG A 345 -2.28 -20.37 -18.31
C ARG A 345 -3.07 -21.67 -18.54
N PRO A 346 -2.86 -22.46 -19.62
CA PRO A 346 -3.56 -23.74 -19.80
C PRO A 346 -3.34 -24.74 -18.66
N ARG A 347 -2.27 -24.57 -17.87
CA ARG A 347 -1.90 -25.42 -16.72
C ARG A 347 -2.28 -24.80 -15.37
N ALA A 348 -3.09 -23.73 -15.32
CA ALA A 348 -3.37 -22.99 -14.10
C ALA A 348 -3.79 -23.86 -12.89
N ARG A 349 -4.61 -24.90 -13.09
CA ARG A 349 -5.01 -25.82 -12.01
C ARG A 349 -3.83 -26.60 -11.42
N GLU A 350 -2.93 -27.07 -12.27
CA GLU A 350 -1.71 -27.77 -11.85
C GLU A 350 -0.76 -26.84 -11.10
N LEU A 351 -0.60 -25.61 -11.61
CA LEU A 351 0.28 -24.60 -11.02
C LEU A 351 -0.26 -24.08 -9.68
N LEU A 352 -1.58 -23.96 -9.53
CA LEU A 352 -2.22 -23.66 -8.25
C LEU A 352 -1.88 -24.74 -7.22
N ALA A 353 -2.11 -26.02 -7.55
CA ALA A 353 -1.80 -27.14 -6.66
C ALA A 353 -0.30 -27.26 -6.34
N LEU A 354 0.59 -26.85 -7.26
CA LEU A 354 2.03 -26.77 -7.00
C LEU A 354 2.36 -25.71 -5.95
N GLY A 355 1.70 -24.55 -5.99
CA GLY A 355 1.89 -23.48 -5.02
C GLY A 355 1.36 -23.79 -3.62
N GLU A 356 0.50 -24.81 -3.49
CA GLU A 356 -0.07 -25.25 -2.21
C GLU A 356 0.78 -26.32 -1.49
N ARG A 357 1.82 -26.87 -2.16
CA ARG A 357 2.71 -27.89 -1.56
C ARG A 357 3.62 -27.23 -0.53
N ARG A 358 3.41 -27.56 0.75
CA ARG A 358 4.26 -27.19 1.88
C ARG A 358 5.32 -28.25 2.12
#